data_AF-A0A7X7VF53-F1
#
_entry.id   AF-A0A7X7VF53-F1
#
_cell.length_a   1.000
_cell.length_b   1.000
_cell.length_c   1.000
_cell.angle_alpha   90.00
_cell.angle_beta   90.00
_cell.angle_gamma   90.00
#
_symmetry.space_group_name_H-M   'P 1'
#
loop_
_entity.id
_entity.type
_entity.pdbx_description
1 polymer ?
#
loop_
_entity_poly.entity_id
_entity_poly.type
_entity_poly.pdbx_seq_one_letter_code
_entity_poly.pdbx_strand_id
1 'polypeptide(L)'
;MKNARFMLIAMSVFLLQQGAEATERLFLRVYFFHASALRVESRKQLNDVLSPSSRPEMAALGEMAGRSDAEFRAGIISSLMEVFDLDSVEDLFLHEKEWDGRMKAPMKGRVANSTQGFLITINPKSQPSGRILLKLGIAKTKKDMRTALNPWEDLEDILDREVEVALEEPVIVGVPYAEGGYFAAILATKQKFRESRQVPTPESKIEMVPAPSVIRSVPPSYPGELRRRGIGGEVGMQVAINEKGEVVRVDVTDPIHPYLNYAAMQALRQWTFEPLVRKGKPVPAAFRCGWNFDPKASASEPIPRETLEVDSAALSRLLERSGEYCEKLSSAVFDFVCDETIQEVRYGLLKNVNWIVLATGPKPKQTGAGSYYDISERTKPSEQMEFSDASQSRYGDLVQDRGQVRPKVERLQIMDPTQTRRDSFLCDYMFVRKRLGQAVERRVVLKEKGRKVGDRDKVLDDKRFSGLSALLSPLRILARDQQGKYDFAVVGEDKVQKKKAFVVGAVPKSGDEDGIWSARIWLNKETGQILKCEIEGVPLDGYDDVLEDSVILNIRPSFIVTHEYRVEKNGVLFPYRTSVKVEYPGVDSLGSIPKILSRFTYEKYRFFIVETEYRSSK
;
A
#
# COMPACT_ATOMS: atom_id res chain seq x y z
N MET A 1 46.86 61.78 -26.99
CA MET A 1 47.27 60.45 -26.48
C MET A 1 46.67 60.05 -25.11
N LYS A 2 45.89 60.87 -24.41
CA LYS A 2 45.22 60.45 -23.15
C LYS A 2 43.82 59.83 -23.32
N ASN A 3 43.12 60.09 -24.44
CA ASN A 3 41.76 59.59 -24.65
C ASN A 3 41.69 58.19 -25.28
N ALA A 4 42.73 57.73 -25.98
CA ALA A 4 42.77 56.38 -26.55
C ALA A 4 43.07 55.28 -25.51
N ARG A 5 43.79 55.61 -24.42
CA ARG A 5 44.07 54.68 -23.32
C ARG A 5 42.88 54.45 -22.41
N PHE A 6 42.00 55.45 -22.22
CA PHE A 6 40.76 55.27 -21.45
C PHE A 6 39.72 54.42 -22.19
N MET A 7 39.65 54.51 -23.52
CA MET A 7 38.71 53.72 -24.31
C MET A 7 39.13 52.24 -24.42
N LEU A 8 40.45 51.96 -24.48
CA LEU A 8 40.98 50.59 -24.44
C LEU A 8 40.89 49.93 -23.06
N ILE A 9 40.98 50.70 -21.97
CA ILE A 9 40.77 50.18 -20.60
C ILE A 9 39.28 49.99 -20.31
N ALA A 10 38.40 50.88 -20.80
CA ALA A 10 36.95 50.69 -20.68
C ALA A 10 36.45 49.49 -21.52
N MET A 11 36.94 49.28 -22.75
CA MET A 11 36.60 48.08 -23.53
C MET A 11 37.20 46.80 -22.97
N SER A 12 38.37 46.83 -22.33
CA SER A 12 38.95 45.63 -21.71
C SER A 12 38.32 45.31 -20.35
N VAL A 13 37.82 46.30 -19.60
CA VAL A 13 37.00 46.06 -18.39
C VAL A 13 35.58 45.62 -18.76
N PHE A 14 35.03 46.09 -19.88
CA PHE A 14 33.74 45.61 -20.39
C PHE A 14 33.83 44.20 -21.02
N LEU A 15 34.99 43.84 -21.61
CA LEU A 15 35.27 42.47 -22.09
C LEU A 15 35.75 41.52 -20.99
N LEU A 16 36.26 42.01 -19.85
CA LEU A 16 36.55 41.20 -18.66
C LEU A 16 35.34 41.00 -17.73
N GLN A 17 34.27 41.80 -17.87
CA GLN A 17 32.98 41.54 -17.21
C GLN A 17 32.08 40.54 -17.96
N GLN A 18 32.48 40.09 -19.17
CA GLN A 18 31.87 38.90 -19.79
C GLN A 18 32.59 37.58 -19.41
N GLY A 19 33.52 37.65 -18.45
CA GLY A 19 34.16 36.49 -17.84
C GLY A 19 33.31 35.94 -16.71
N ALA A 20 32.52 34.91 -17.04
CA ALA A 20 31.76 34.05 -16.12
C ALA A 20 30.52 34.69 -15.47
N GLU A 21 29.47 34.92 -16.26
CA GLU A 21 28.13 34.68 -15.74
C GLU A 21 28.11 33.24 -15.23
N ALA A 22 28.00 33.07 -13.91
CA ALA A 22 27.73 31.80 -13.29
C ALA A 22 26.44 31.27 -13.92
N THR A 23 26.57 30.32 -14.84
CA THR A 23 25.45 29.75 -15.56
C THR A 23 24.59 29.07 -14.49
N GLU A 24 23.39 29.59 -14.27
CA GLU A 24 22.52 29.09 -13.21
C GLU A 24 22.33 27.58 -13.37
N ARG A 25 22.54 26.83 -12.29
CA ARG A 25 22.37 25.37 -12.28
C ARG A 25 20.93 25.04 -12.62
N LEU A 26 20.75 24.17 -13.61
CA LEU A 26 19.44 23.72 -14.05
C LEU A 26 19.22 22.28 -13.65
N PHE A 27 17.97 21.94 -13.32
CA PHE A 27 17.53 20.57 -13.11
C PHE A 27 16.81 20.10 -14.37
N LEU A 28 17.41 19.13 -15.06
CA LEU A 28 16.81 18.46 -16.20
C LEU A 28 16.08 17.23 -15.71
N ARG A 29 14.77 17.22 -15.88
CA ARG A 29 13.85 16.22 -15.34
C ARG A 29 13.20 15.48 -16.50
N VAL A 30 13.35 14.17 -16.53
CA VAL A 30 12.76 13.29 -17.55
C VAL A 30 11.83 12.32 -16.86
N TYR A 31 10.54 12.53 -17.04
CA TYR A 31 9.48 11.65 -16.61
C TYR A 31 9.18 10.69 -17.76
N PHE A 32 9.17 9.38 -17.51
CA PHE A 32 8.98 8.38 -18.53
C PHE A 32 7.75 7.53 -18.24
N PHE A 33 6.93 7.31 -19.26
CA PHE A 33 5.63 6.65 -19.16
C PHE A 33 5.45 5.60 -20.25
N HIS A 34 4.59 4.63 -20.00
CA HIS A 34 4.14 3.65 -20.98
C HIS A 34 2.61 3.64 -21.03
N ALA A 35 2.01 3.62 -22.22
CA ALA A 35 0.57 3.60 -22.37
C ALA A 35 0.11 2.39 -23.18
N SER A 36 -1.05 1.83 -22.83
CA SER A 36 -1.67 0.73 -23.56
C SER A 36 -2.73 1.22 -24.55
N ALA A 37 -2.84 0.53 -25.69
CA ALA A 37 -3.90 0.64 -26.69
C ALA A 37 -4.07 2.03 -27.32
N LEU A 38 -3.41 2.23 -28.46
CA LEU A 38 -3.60 3.40 -29.31
C LEU A 38 -4.52 3.10 -30.48
N ARG A 39 -5.54 3.93 -30.71
CA ARG A 39 -6.28 3.94 -31.99
C ARG A 39 -5.30 4.20 -33.15
N VAL A 40 -5.61 3.64 -34.33
CA VAL A 40 -4.74 3.73 -35.52
C VAL A 40 -4.44 5.18 -35.93
N GLU A 41 -5.36 6.10 -35.67
CA GLU A 41 -5.21 7.54 -35.92
C GLU A 41 -4.25 8.21 -34.93
N SER A 42 -4.35 7.89 -33.64
CA SER A 42 -3.47 8.40 -32.58
C SER A 42 -2.01 7.95 -32.78
N ARG A 43 -1.79 6.73 -33.32
CA ARG A 43 -0.44 6.22 -33.64
C ARG A 43 0.35 7.11 -34.61
N LYS A 44 -0.33 7.83 -35.49
CA LYS A 44 0.33 8.75 -36.44
C LYS A 44 0.85 10.02 -35.76
N GLN A 45 0.29 10.39 -34.61
CA GLN A 45 0.60 11.61 -33.86
C GLN A 45 1.64 11.40 -32.75
N LEU A 46 1.97 10.14 -32.38
CA LEU A 46 2.97 9.90 -31.32
C LEU A 46 4.34 10.46 -31.64
N ASN A 47 4.70 10.57 -32.91
CA ASN A 47 6.00 11.07 -33.34
C ASN A 47 6.14 12.60 -33.23
N ASP A 48 5.11 13.32 -32.81
CA ASP A 48 5.16 14.77 -32.63
C ASP A 48 5.80 15.14 -31.28
N VAL A 49 6.45 16.31 -31.26
CA VAL A 49 6.90 16.94 -30.02
C VAL A 49 5.76 17.84 -29.52
N LEU A 50 5.20 17.50 -28.36
CA LEU A 50 4.08 18.22 -27.77
C LEU A 50 4.56 19.18 -26.68
N SER A 51 4.03 20.39 -26.66
CA SER A 51 4.30 21.39 -25.64
C SER A 51 3.07 22.29 -25.46
N PRO A 52 2.89 22.95 -24.31
CA PRO A 52 1.83 23.95 -24.14
C PRO A 52 1.83 25.03 -25.24
N SER A 53 3.01 25.42 -25.74
CA SER A 53 3.13 26.40 -26.83
C SER A 53 2.72 25.86 -28.20
N SER A 54 2.83 24.55 -28.44
CA SER A 54 2.43 23.91 -29.71
C SER A 54 1.02 23.33 -29.69
N ARG A 55 0.44 23.11 -28.51
CA ARG A 55 -0.90 22.53 -28.30
C ARG A 55 -1.63 23.28 -27.18
N PRO A 56 -2.60 24.15 -27.49
CA PRO A 56 -3.39 24.89 -26.48
C PRO A 56 -4.12 23.98 -25.48
N GLU A 57 -4.48 22.76 -25.90
CA GLU A 57 -5.06 21.69 -25.05
C GLU A 57 -4.14 21.32 -23.87
N MET A 58 -2.83 21.58 -23.97
CA MET A 58 -1.84 21.32 -22.92
C MET A 58 -1.50 22.57 -22.10
N ALA A 59 -2.22 23.68 -22.24
CA ALA A 59 -1.95 24.91 -21.49
C ALA A 59 -1.96 24.70 -19.97
N ALA A 60 -2.88 23.86 -19.47
CA ALA A 60 -2.96 23.50 -18.06
C ALA A 60 -1.66 22.84 -17.55
N LEU A 61 -0.97 22.06 -18.39
CA LEU A 61 0.29 21.42 -18.02
C LEU A 61 1.42 22.44 -17.80
N GLY A 62 1.41 23.55 -18.54
CA GLY A 62 2.36 24.65 -18.36
C GLY A 62 2.22 25.32 -17.00
N GLU A 63 0.99 25.54 -16.52
CA GLU A 63 0.74 26.11 -15.18
C GLU A 63 1.13 25.14 -14.05
N MET A 64 1.16 23.84 -14.34
CA MET A 64 1.54 22.79 -13.40
C MET A 64 3.06 22.60 -13.29
N ALA A 65 3.86 23.12 -14.23
CA ALA A 65 5.32 22.97 -14.26
C ALA A 65 6.05 23.65 -13.07
N GLY A 66 5.37 24.55 -12.35
CA GLY A 66 5.87 25.17 -11.11
C GLY A 66 5.21 24.65 -9.81
N ARG A 67 4.39 23.59 -9.89
CA ARG A 67 3.65 23.01 -8.75
C ARG A 67 4.46 21.91 -8.06
N SER A 68 3.88 20.94 -7.35
CA SER A 68 4.64 19.80 -6.79
C SER A 68 4.84 18.67 -7.83
N ASP A 69 5.82 17.78 -7.62
CA ASP A 69 6.12 16.67 -8.55
C ASP A 69 4.89 15.80 -8.82
N ALA A 70 4.13 15.49 -7.76
CA ALA A 70 2.93 14.69 -7.85
C ALA A 70 1.83 15.39 -8.66
N GLU A 71 1.67 16.71 -8.51
CA GLU A 71 0.72 17.49 -9.28
C GLU A 71 1.15 17.55 -10.76
N PHE A 72 2.42 17.83 -11.03
CA PHE A 72 2.94 17.92 -12.38
C PHE A 72 2.81 16.58 -13.14
N ARG A 73 3.13 15.45 -12.48
CA ARG A 73 2.91 14.09 -13.05
C ARG A 73 1.45 13.80 -13.37
N ALA A 74 0.54 14.15 -12.47
CA ALA A 74 -0.89 13.98 -12.71
C ALA A 74 -1.36 14.83 -13.91
N GLY A 75 -0.81 16.04 -14.04
CA GLY A 75 -1.00 16.89 -15.22
C GLY A 75 -0.55 16.21 -16.50
N ILE A 76 0.66 15.64 -16.51
CA ILE A 76 1.21 14.91 -17.68
C ILE A 76 0.27 13.77 -18.08
N ILE A 77 -0.14 12.93 -17.12
CA ILE A 77 -1.03 11.79 -17.38
C ILE A 77 -2.36 12.27 -17.95
N SER A 78 -2.97 13.30 -17.34
CA SER A 78 -4.23 13.86 -17.81
C SER A 78 -4.10 14.37 -19.25
N SER A 79 -3.05 15.13 -19.56
CA SER A 79 -2.80 15.63 -20.92
C SER A 79 -2.55 14.49 -21.92
N LEU A 80 -1.82 13.43 -21.54
CA LEU A 80 -1.60 12.28 -22.41
C LEU A 80 -2.90 11.54 -22.71
N MET A 81 -3.73 11.31 -21.69
CA MET A 81 -5.02 10.63 -21.87
C MET A 81 -5.98 11.45 -22.74
N GLU A 82 -6.02 12.76 -22.55
CA GLU A 82 -6.86 13.69 -23.31
C GLU A 82 -6.42 13.80 -24.78
N VAL A 83 -5.11 13.89 -25.04
CA VAL A 83 -4.56 14.08 -26.39
C VAL A 83 -4.60 12.78 -27.21
N PHE A 84 -4.35 11.61 -26.59
CA PHE A 84 -4.13 10.36 -27.33
C PHE A 84 -5.26 9.31 -27.20
N ASP A 85 -6.35 9.60 -26.46
CA ASP A 85 -7.46 8.67 -26.17
C ASP A 85 -6.94 7.30 -25.70
N LEU A 86 -6.19 7.30 -24.60
CA LEU A 86 -5.46 6.14 -24.07
C LEU A 86 -6.30 5.37 -23.06
N ASP A 87 -6.26 4.04 -23.12
CA ASP A 87 -6.92 3.18 -22.12
C ASP A 87 -6.24 3.26 -20.74
N SER A 88 -4.91 3.37 -20.73
CA SER A 88 -4.13 3.55 -19.51
C SER A 88 -2.77 4.18 -19.77
N VAL A 89 -2.23 4.90 -18.78
CA VAL A 89 -0.87 5.46 -18.76
C VAL A 89 -0.19 5.05 -17.45
N GLU A 90 0.88 4.28 -17.58
CA GLU A 90 1.78 3.83 -16.54
C GLU A 90 2.92 4.84 -16.37
N ASP A 91 3.10 5.38 -15.15
CA ASP A 91 4.30 6.16 -14.78
C ASP A 91 5.43 5.18 -14.46
N LEU A 92 6.50 5.23 -15.26
CA LEU A 92 7.66 4.39 -15.05
C LEU A 92 8.60 5.07 -14.05
N PHE A 93 9.22 6.19 -14.43
CA PHE A 93 10.21 6.82 -13.54
C PHE A 93 10.37 8.31 -13.79
N LEU A 94 10.98 8.97 -12.81
CA LEU A 94 11.66 10.26 -13.01
C LEU A 94 13.16 10.05 -12.96
N HIS A 95 13.84 10.59 -13.97
CA HIS A 95 15.28 10.76 -13.97
C HIS A 95 15.61 12.24 -13.91
N GLU A 96 16.24 12.66 -12.82
CA GLU A 96 16.68 14.04 -12.62
C GLU A 96 18.21 14.13 -12.71
N LYS A 97 18.69 15.15 -13.42
CA LYS A 97 20.11 15.50 -13.48
C LYS A 97 20.29 16.99 -13.32
N GLU A 98 21.21 17.36 -12.44
CA GLU A 98 21.72 18.72 -12.36
C GLU A 98 22.68 18.97 -13.52
N TRP A 99 22.51 20.09 -14.19
CA TRP A 99 23.35 20.54 -15.29
C TRP A 99 23.80 21.98 -15.03
N ASP A 100 25.11 22.19 -15.12
CA ASP A 100 25.76 23.48 -14.89
C ASP A 100 25.69 24.44 -16.10
N GLY A 101 24.90 24.09 -17.12
CA GLY A 101 24.75 24.87 -18.35
C GLY A 101 25.95 24.85 -19.30
N ARG A 102 27.03 24.12 -18.96
CA ARG A 102 28.30 24.10 -19.73
C ARG A 102 28.80 22.70 -20.04
N MET A 103 28.40 21.70 -19.25
CA MET A 103 28.79 20.31 -19.42
C MET A 103 28.32 19.78 -20.77
N LYS A 104 29.27 19.30 -21.59
CA LYS A 104 29.03 18.72 -22.93
C LYS A 104 29.03 17.20 -22.95
N ALA A 105 29.31 16.56 -21.82
CA ALA A 105 29.36 15.11 -21.72
C ALA A 105 27.94 14.54 -21.58
N PRO A 106 27.60 13.43 -22.26
CA PRO A 106 26.33 12.76 -22.06
C PRO A 106 26.16 12.28 -20.62
N MET A 107 25.09 12.71 -19.97
CA MET A 107 24.71 12.28 -18.64
C MET A 107 23.92 10.98 -18.74
N LYS A 108 24.50 9.89 -18.24
CA LYS A 108 23.86 8.57 -18.27
C LYS A 108 23.22 8.23 -16.92
N GLY A 109 22.14 7.48 -16.98
CA GLY A 109 21.44 6.94 -15.83
C GLY A 109 20.95 5.53 -16.12
N ARG A 110 20.96 4.67 -15.09
CA ARG A 110 20.30 3.37 -15.14
C ARG A 110 19.15 3.38 -14.17
N VAL A 111 17.98 2.97 -14.65
CA VAL A 111 16.79 2.77 -13.85
C VAL A 111 16.33 1.35 -14.12
N ALA A 112 16.17 0.53 -13.11
CA ALA A 112 15.72 -0.84 -13.29
C ALA A 112 14.73 -1.25 -12.21
N ASN A 113 13.87 -2.19 -12.57
CA ASN A 113 13.10 -2.97 -11.64
C ASN A 113 13.54 -4.43 -11.72
N SER A 114 12.79 -5.31 -11.07
CA SER A 114 13.12 -6.72 -11.02
C SER A 114 13.10 -7.43 -12.37
N THR A 115 12.39 -6.94 -13.40
CA THR A 115 12.22 -7.63 -14.70
C THR A 115 12.75 -6.83 -15.90
N GLN A 116 12.87 -5.51 -15.81
CA GLN A 116 13.28 -4.63 -16.90
C GLN A 116 14.25 -3.56 -16.40
N GLY A 117 15.25 -3.24 -17.22
CA GLY A 117 16.17 -2.13 -17.03
C GLY A 117 16.04 -1.11 -18.15
N PHE A 118 16.31 0.15 -17.84
CA PHE A 118 16.35 1.26 -18.76
C PHE A 118 17.68 2.00 -18.60
N LEU A 119 18.35 2.24 -19.72
CA LEU A 119 19.51 3.12 -19.83
C LEU A 119 19.05 4.44 -20.43
N ILE A 120 19.18 5.52 -19.66
CA ILE A 120 18.83 6.87 -20.08
C ILE A 120 20.12 7.63 -20.36
N THR A 121 20.14 8.40 -21.44
CA THR A 121 21.25 9.27 -21.84
C THR A 121 20.69 10.64 -22.16
N ILE A 122 21.10 11.65 -21.40
CA ILE A 122 20.72 13.05 -21.59
C ILE A 122 21.97 13.81 -22.04
N ASN A 123 21.93 14.41 -23.21
CA ASN A 123 23.01 15.26 -23.71
C ASN A 123 22.47 16.67 -24.02
N PRO A 124 22.56 17.60 -23.06
CA PRO A 124 22.06 18.96 -23.20
C PRO A 124 23.09 19.87 -23.86
N LYS A 125 22.61 20.83 -24.65
CA LYS A 125 23.41 21.88 -25.27
C LYS A 125 22.66 23.20 -25.24
N SER A 126 23.26 24.21 -24.61
CA SER A 126 22.71 25.57 -24.58
C SER A 126 22.66 26.14 -26.01
N GLN A 127 21.55 26.79 -26.35
CA GLN A 127 21.41 27.54 -27.59
C GLN A 127 21.47 29.05 -27.34
N PRO A 128 21.91 29.86 -28.32
CA PRO A 128 21.93 31.32 -28.21
C PRO A 128 20.54 31.94 -27.96
N SER A 129 19.46 31.22 -28.28
CA SER A 129 18.07 31.62 -28.02
C SER A 129 17.67 31.56 -26.54
N GLY A 130 18.53 31.00 -25.67
CA GLY A 130 18.20 30.72 -24.27
C GLY A 130 17.45 29.40 -24.05
N ARG A 131 17.16 28.64 -25.12
CA ARG A 131 16.60 27.28 -25.06
C ARG A 131 17.71 26.22 -24.93
N ILE A 132 17.32 25.01 -24.56
CA ILE A 132 18.21 23.87 -24.34
C ILE A 132 17.87 22.81 -25.38
N LEU A 133 18.82 22.54 -26.28
CA LEU A 133 18.71 21.39 -27.18
C LEU A 133 19.16 20.14 -26.42
N LEU A 134 18.25 19.21 -26.20
CA LEU A 134 18.47 18.01 -25.41
C LEU A 134 18.36 16.78 -26.31
N LYS A 135 19.47 16.07 -26.51
CA LYS A 135 19.46 14.74 -27.12
C LYS A 135 19.17 13.70 -26.04
N LEU A 136 17.98 13.09 -26.10
CA LEU A 136 17.48 12.10 -25.16
C LEU A 136 17.52 10.71 -25.80
N GLY A 137 18.32 9.82 -25.21
CA GLY A 137 18.34 8.39 -25.50
C GLY A 137 17.73 7.60 -24.35
N ILE A 138 16.81 6.67 -24.62
CA ILE A 138 16.29 5.69 -23.67
C ILE A 138 16.31 4.32 -24.34
N ALA A 139 17.03 3.39 -23.73
CA ALA A 139 17.11 2.00 -24.18
C ALA A 139 16.64 1.06 -23.06
N LYS A 140 15.99 -0.04 -23.43
CA LYS A 140 15.39 -1.03 -22.51
C LYS A 140 16.14 -2.36 -22.59
N THR A 141 16.28 -3.08 -21.50
CA THR A 141 16.88 -4.43 -21.52
C THR A 141 15.95 -5.42 -22.23
N LYS A 142 16.50 -6.21 -23.15
CA LYS A 142 15.75 -7.30 -23.80
C LYS A 142 15.61 -8.53 -22.89
N LYS A 143 16.57 -8.69 -21.98
CA LYS A 143 16.64 -9.80 -21.04
C LYS A 143 16.05 -9.42 -19.69
N ASP A 144 15.52 -10.42 -19.00
CA ASP A 144 14.96 -10.28 -17.67
C ASP A 144 16.07 -9.99 -16.65
N MET A 145 15.87 -8.92 -15.87
CA MET A 145 16.80 -8.46 -14.83
C MET A 145 17.05 -9.50 -13.72
N ARG A 146 16.17 -10.48 -13.50
CA ARG A 146 16.33 -11.54 -12.48
C ARG A 146 17.23 -12.68 -12.93
N THR A 147 17.17 -13.02 -14.21
CA THR A 147 17.73 -14.28 -14.72
C THR A 147 19.00 -14.06 -15.54
N ALA A 148 19.21 -12.86 -16.05
CA ALA A 148 20.39 -12.56 -16.86
C ALA A 148 21.63 -12.28 -15.99
N LEU A 149 22.72 -12.99 -16.29
CA LEU A 149 24.02 -12.81 -15.65
C LEU A 149 24.58 -11.39 -15.85
N ASN A 150 24.30 -10.80 -17.02
CA ASN A 150 24.53 -9.38 -17.32
C ASN A 150 23.37 -8.81 -18.16
N PRO A 151 22.34 -8.22 -17.52
CA PRO A 151 21.16 -7.71 -18.23
C PRO A 151 21.45 -6.50 -19.15
N TRP A 152 22.59 -5.84 -18.96
CA TRP A 152 22.92 -4.55 -19.60
C TRP A 152 23.68 -4.66 -20.91
N GLU A 153 24.04 -5.87 -21.35
CA GLU A 153 24.76 -6.13 -22.60
C GLU A 153 23.86 -6.11 -23.84
N ASP A 154 22.56 -6.35 -23.67
CA ASP A 154 21.61 -6.46 -24.77
C ASP A 154 20.41 -5.53 -24.54
N LEU A 155 20.48 -4.36 -25.20
CA LEU A 155 19.51 -3.28 -25.09
C LEU A 155 18.74 -3.13 -26.40
N GLU A 156 17.49 -2.72 -26.27
CA GLU A 156 16.60 -2.26 -27.34
C GLU A 156 16.43 -0.74 -27.19
N ASP A 157 16.82 0.02 -28.21
CA ASP A 157 16.61 1.46 -28.20
C ASP A 157 15.11 1.76 -28.34
N ILE A 158 14.54 2.48 -27.37
CA ILE A 158 13.13 2.86 -27.34
C ILE A 158 12.95 4.28 -27.88
N LEU A 159 13.82 5.20 -27.45
CA LEU A 159 13.77 6.61 -27.82
C LEU A 159 15.19 7.10 -28.10
N ASP A 160 15.42 7.73 -29.26
CA ASP A 160 16.62 8.54 -29.52
C ASP A 160 16.19 9.78 -30.29
N ARG A 161 16.03 10.90 -29.58
CA ARG A 161 15.50 12.15 -30.17
C ARG A 161 16.18 13.39 -29.63
N GLU A 162 16.28 14.40 -30.50
CA GLU A 162 16.64 15.75 -30.12
C GLU A 162 15.37 16.59 -29.89
N VAL A 163 15.32 17.26 -28.75
CA VAL A 163 14.16 18.05 -28.32
C VAL A 163 14.63 19.40 -27.81
N GLU A 164 14.00 20.48 -28.26
CA GLU A 164 14.29 21.83 -27.79
C GLU A 164 13.36 22.21 -26.63
N VAL A 165 13.96 22.41 -25.46
CA VAL A 165 13.24 22.65 -24.20
C VAL A 165 13.51 24.08 -23.74
N ALA A 166 12.46 24.84 -23.43
CA ALA A 166 12.60 26.10 -22.72
C ALA A 166 12.53 25.88 -21.21
N LEU A 167 13.05 26.84 -20.48
CA LEU A 167 12.97 26.85 -19.04
C LEU A 167 11.51 26.92 -18.58
N GLU A 168 11.14 26.07 -17.61
CA GLU A 168 9.80 25.97 -17.03
C GLU A 168 8.69 25.61 -18.02
N GLU A 169 9.06 25.26 -19.26
CA GLU A 169 8.13 24.80 -20.28
C GLU A 169 8.26 23.28 -20.45
N PRO A 170 7.22 22.50 -20.13
CA PRO A 170 7.27 21.06 -20.26
C PRO A 170 7.11 20.63 -21.72
N VAL A 171 7.91 19.66 -22.15
CA VAL A 171 7.88 19.10 -23.50
C VAL A 171 7.69 17.60 -23.44
N ILE A 172 6.71 17.06 -24.17
CA ILE A 172 6.42 15.63 -24.23
C ILE A 172 6.79 15.09 -25.60
N VAL A 173 7.48 13.94 -25.63
CA VAL A 173 7.72 13.17 -26.84
C VAL A 173 7.17 11.75 -26.69
N GLY A 174 6.46 11.28 -27.70
CA GLY A 174 5.94 9.91 -27.77
C GLY A 174 6.72 9.05 -28.77
N VAL A 175 6.67 7.74 -28.58
CA VAL A 175 7.05 6.75 -29.60
C VAL A 175 6.10 5.56 -29.55
N PRO A 176 5.61 5.08 -30.71
CA PRO A 176 4.78 3.88 -30.74
C PRO A 176 5.62 2.65 -30.37
N TYR A 177 5.04 1.75 -29.56
CA TYR A 177 5.67 0.50 -29.15
C TYR A 177 4.61 -0.58 -28.92
N ALA A 178 4.72 -1.70 -29.65
CA ALA A 178 3.73 -2.77 -29.65
C ALA A 178 2.29 -2.24 -29.91
N GLU A 179 1.33 -2.58 -29.03
CA GLU A 179 -0.07 -2.13 -29.15
C GLU A 179 -0.32 -0.71 -28.60
N GLY A 180 0.68 -0.14 -27.92
CA GLY A 180 0.63 1.15 -27.24
C GLY A 180 1.85 2.04 -27.57
N GLY A 181 2.39 2.75 -26.58
CA GLY A 181 3.54 3.64 -26.80
C GLY A 181 4.24 4.09 -25.53
N TYR A 182 5.47 4.57 -25.67
CA TYR A 182 6.23 5.20 -24.59
C TYR A 182 6.19 6.73 -24.74
N PHE A 183 6.18 7.44 -23.62
CA PHE A 183 6.22 8.89 -23.58
C PHE A 183 7.30 9.39 -22.62
N ALA A 184 8.06 10.41 -23.02
CA ALA A 184 8.98 11.12 -22.17
C ALA A 184 8.52 12.58 -22.04
N ALA A 185 8.18 13.01 -20.82
CA ALA A 185 7.96 14.41 -20.50
C ALA A 185 9.23 15.01 -19.89
N ILE A 186 9.68 16.12 -20.45
CA ILE A 186 10.96 16.76 -20.15
C ILE A 186 10.67 18.15 -19.61
N LEU A 187 11.27 18.48 -18.48
CA LEU A 187 11.17 19.80 -17.87
C LEU A 187 12.55 20.27 -17.40
N ALA A 188 12.91 21.51 -17.73
CA ALA A 188 14.10 22.18 -17.24
C ALA A 188 13.71 23.27 -16.24
N THR A 189 14.24 23.25 -15.02
CA THR A 189 13.93 24.25 -13.98
C THR A 189 15.17 24.81 -13.32
N LYS A 190 15.08 26.04 -12.79
CA LYS A 190 16.15 26.67 -11.98
C LYS A 190 16.11 26.24 -10.51
N GLN A 191 14.92 25.95 -9.99
CA GLN A 191 14.73 25.50 -8.62
C GLN A 191 14.55 23.99 -8.59
N LYS A 192 15.21 23.34 -7.64
CA LYS A 192 14.81 21.99 -7.24
C LYS A 192 13.41 22.10 -6.65
N PHE A 193 12.47 21.27 -7.11
CA PHE A 193 11.12 21.25 -6.55
C PHE A 193 11.21 21.07 -5.03
N ARG A 194 10.46 21.89 -4.27
CA ARG A 194 10.38 21.74 -2.81
C ARG A 194 9.57 20.47 -2.52
N GLU A 195 10.28 19.40 -2.17
CA GLU A 195 9.66 18.20 -1.61
C GLU A 195 8.75 18.60 -0.43
N SER A 196 7.55 18.02 -0.41
CA SER A 196 6.70 18.11 0.78
C SER A 196 7.50 17.60 1.99
N ARG A 197 7.46 18.35 3.10
CA ARG A 197 8.32 18.16 4.30
C ARG A 197 8.28 16.70 4.78
N GLN A 198 9.28 15.92 4.38
CA GLN A 198 9.55 14.57 4.86
C GLN A 198 9.80 14.60 6.38
N VAL A 199 9.28 13.62 7.10
CA VAL A 199 9.94 13.17 8.34
C VAL A 199 11.36 12.81 7.90
N PRO A 200 12.43 13.38 8.48
CA PRO A 200 13.76 12.96 8.13
C PRO A 200 13.80 11.45 8.34
N THR A 201 13.96 10.69 7.26
CA THR A 201 14.64 9.41 7.36
C THR A 201 16.09 9.83 7.47
N PRO A 202 16.71 9.81 8.66
CA PRO A 202 18.12 10.00 8.69
C PRO A 202 18.66 8.73 8.03
N GLU A 203 19.40 8.88 6.93
CA GLU A 203 20.45 7.92 6.57
C GLU A 203 21.56 7.90 7.65
N SER A 204 21.21 8.01 8.94
CA SER A 204 22.03 7.44 9.99
C SER A 204 21.77 5.95 9.93
N LYS A 205 22.80 5.16 9.65
CA LYS A 205 22.84 3.72 9.98
C LYS A 205 22.08 3.49 11.29
N ILE A 206 20.85 2.99 11.24
CA ILE A 206 20.14 2.55 12.44
C ILE A 206 20.95 1.36 12.94
N GLU A 207 21.55 1.52 14.11
CA GLU A 207 22.46 0.53 14.65
C GLU A 207 21.69 -0.65 15.20
N MET A 208 22.14 -1.86 14.85
CA MET A 208 21.66 -3.09 15.45
C MET A 208 22.25 -3.24 16.84
N VAL A 209 21.40 -3.27 17.86
CA VAL A 209 21.76 -3.41 19.27
C VAL A 209 21.08 -4.64 19.90
N PRO A 210 21.53 -5.10 21.09
CA PRO A 210 20.75 -6.04 21.89
C PRO A 210 19.36 -5.48 22.23
N ALA A 211 18.37 -6.36 22.37
CA ALA A 211 16.99 -5.96 22.67
C ALA A 211 16.91 -5.14 23.98
N PRO A 212 16.38 -3.91 23.95
CA PRO A 212 16.17 -3.11 25.15
C PRO A 212 15.10 -3.70 26.06
N SER A 213 15.05 -3.23 27.32
CA SER A 213 14.00 -3.63 28.26
C SER A 213 12.63 -3.12 27.81
N VAL A 214 11.59 -3.91 28.07
CA VAL A 214 10.20 -3.58 27.73
C VAL A 214 9.58 -2.77 28.87
N ILE A 215 9.01 -1.61 28.55
CA ILE A 215 8.25 -0.78 29.50
C ILE A 215 6.77 -1.17 29.47
N ARG A 216 6.22 -1.35 28.28
CA ARG A 216 4.82 -1.72 28.07
C ARG A 216 4.71 -2.74 26.96
N SER A 217 3.91 -3.78 27.19
CA SER A 217 3.62 -4.83 26.21
C SER A 217 2.14 -5.16 26.18
N VAL A 218 1.67 -5.54 25.00
CA VAL A 218 0.37 -6.18 24.76
C VAL A 218 0.66 -7.55 24.13
N PRO A 219 0.14 -8.66 24.66
CA PRO A 219 0.32 -9.95 24.01
C PRO A 219 -0.41 -9.97 22.65
N PRO A 220 0.17 -10.59 21.61
CA PRO A 220 -0.53 -10.80 20.35
C PRO A 220 -1.72 -11.72 20.53
N SER A 221 -2.77 -11.44 19.75
CA SER A 221 -3.91 -12.33 19.69
C SER A 221 -3.46 -13.70 19.17
N TYR A 222 -3.92 -14.73 19.86
CA TYR A 222 -3.78 -16.11 19.40
C TYR A 222 -5.17 -16.74 19.27
N PRO A 223 -5.73 -16.77 18.05
CA PRO A 223 -7.00 -17.41 17.74
C PRO A 223 -7.14 -18.81 18.34
N GLY A 224 -8.29 -19.08 18.95
CA GLY A 224 -8.60 -20.38 19.55
C GLY A 224 -8.56 -21.51 18.52
N GLU A 225 -8.98 -21.25 17.28
CA GLU A 225 -8.95 -22.24 16.19
C GLU A 225 -7.53 -22.64 15.79
N LEU A 226 -6.60 -21.67 15.67
CA LEU A 226 -5.19 -21.97 15.38
C LEU A 226 -4.54 -22.74 16.54
N ARG A 227 -4.88 -22.37 17.79
CA ARG A 227 -4.44 -23.10 18.99
C ARG A 227 -4.94 -24.54 18.99
N ARG A 228 -6.24 -24.77 18.73
CA ARG A 228 -6.85 -26.11 18.64
C ARG A 228 -6.21 -26.96 17.53
N ARG A 229 -5.85 -26.34 16.40
CA ARG A 229 -5.13 -26.99 15.29
C ARG A 229 -3.65 -27.25 15.60
N GLY A 230 -3.14 -26.81 16.74
CA GLY A 230 -1.73 -26.95 17.12
C GLY A 230 -0.77 -26.07 16.30
N ILE A 231 -1.29 -25.05 15.61
CA ILE A 231 -0.49 -24.15 14.78
C ILE A 231 0.12 -23.08 15.67
N GLY A 232 1.43 -23.13 15.89
CA GLY A 232 2.18 -22.22 16.75
C GLY A 232 3.69 -22.37 16.54
N GLY A 233 4.48 -21.57 17.26
CA GLY A 233 5.94 -21.47 17.10
C GLY A 233 6.45 -20.05 17.33
N GLU A 234 7.75 -19.86 17.17
CA GLU A 234 8.41 -18.57 17.36
C GLU A 234 8.38 -17.74 16.06
N VAL A 235 7.78 -16.55 16.13
CA VAL A 235 7.87 -15.52 15.09
C VAL A 235 9.05 -14.62 15.39
N GLY A 236 10.07 -14.68 14.54
CA GLY A 236 11.24 -13.78 14.61
C GLY A 236 10.94 -12.43 13.97
N MET A 237 11.35 -11.35 14.63
CA MET A 237 11.09 -9.97 14.20
C MET A 237 12.33 -9.09 14.37
N GLN A 238 12.52 -8.16 13.44
CA GLN A 238 13.42 -7.02 13.57
C GLN A 238 12.58 -5.77 13.83
N VAL A 239 12.89 -5.06 14.90
CA VAL A 239 12.13 -3.91 15.37
C VAL A 239 12.98 -2.66 15.25
N ALA A 240 12.41 -1.58 14.75
CA ALA A 240 13.00 -0.25 14.84
C ALA A 240 12.20 0.59 15.84
N ILE A 241 12.90 1.26 16.75
CA ILE A 241 12.33 2.19 17.74
C ILE A 241 12.86 3.61 17.53
N ASN A 242 12.04 4.61 17.85
CA ASN A 242 12.46 6.02 17.85
C ASN A 242 13.18 6.42 19.15
N GLU A 243 13.55 7.70 19.28
CA GLU A 243 14.20 8.25 20.47
C GLU A 243 13.38 8.16 21.77
N LYS A 244 12.09 7.84 21.68
CA LYS A 244 11.20 7.61 22.83
C LYS A 244 11.02 6.14 23.16
N GLY A 245 11.65 5.24 22.41
CA GLY A 245 11.46 3.80 22.54
C GLY A 245 10.11 3.30 22.01
N GLU A 246 9.40 4.11 21.23
CA GLU A 246 8.18 3.70 20.54
C GLU A 246 8.54 2.93 19.27
N VAL A 247 7.82 1.84 19.00
CA VAL A 247 8.02 1.04 17.79
C VAL A 247 7.53 1.80 16.56
N VAL A 248 8.43 2.04 15.61
CA VAL A 248 8.14 2.74 14.35
C VAL A 248 8.06 1.80 13.15
N ARG A 249 8.72 0.64 13.23
CA ARG A 249 8.67 -0.40 12.19
C ARG A 249 8.91 -1.78 12.79
N VAL A 250 8.27 -2.78 12.21
CA VAL A 250 8.47 -4.20 12.53
C VAL A 250 8.59 -4.97 11.23
N ASP A 251 9.74 -5.59 11.00
CA ASP A 251 9.97 -6.49 9.88
C ASP A 251 9.97 -7.93 10.41
N VAL A 252 9.10 -8.79 9.88
CA VAL A 252 9.07 -10.21 10.26
C VAL A 252 10.23 -10.91 9.54
N THR A 253 11.15 -11.50 10.31
CA THR A 253 12.34 -12.18 9.79
C THR A 253 12.12 -13.69 9.67
N ASP A 254 11.40 -14.28 10.63
CA ASP A 254 11.19 -15.74 10.71
C ASP A 254 9.68 -16.00 10.82
N PRO A 255 8.96 -16.08 9.68
CA PRO A 255 7.52 -16.28 9.64
C PRO A 255 7.11 -17.74 9.92
N ILE A 256 5.97 -17.94 10.57
CA ILE A 256 5.39 -19.29 10.82
C ILE A 256 4.01 -19.49 10.15
N HIS A 257 3.14 -18.48 10.24
CA HIS A 257 1.78 -18.53 9.71
C HIS A 257 1.32 -17.10 9.43
N PRO A 258 0.75 -16.77 8.26
CA PRO A 258 0.41 -15.39 7.87
C PRO A 258 -0.34 -14.62 8.96
N TYR A 259 -1.36 -15.25 9.55
CA TYR A 259 -2.12 -14.64 10.64
C TYR A 259 -1.28 -14.41 11.92
N LEU A 260 -0.45 -15.37 12.34
CA LEU A 260 0.36 -15.24 13.57
C LEU A 260 1.48 -14.21 13.37
N ASN A 261 2.07 -14.15 12.18
CA ASN A 261 3.04 -13.13 11.80
C ASN A 261 2.43 -11.73 11.90
N TYR A 262 1.23 -11.55 11.33
CA TYR A 262 0.47 -10.31 11.42
C TYR A 262 0.12 -9.97 12.88
N ALA A 263 -0.38 -10.94 13.66
CA ALA A 263 -0.75 -10.73 15.05
C ALA A 263 0.45 -10.29 15.92
N ALA A 264 1.60 -10.95 15.77
CA ALA A 264 2.85 -10.58 16.43
C ALA A 264 3.27 -9.15 16.07
N MET A 265 3.28 -8.81 14.78
CA MET A 265 3.61 -7.48 14.29
C MET A 265 2.68 -6.41 14.88
N GLN A 266 1.36 -6.62 14.87
CA GLN A 266 0.39 -5.65 15.38
C GLN A 266 0.48 -5.45 16.90
N ALA A 267 0.79 -6.51 17.64
CA ALA A 267 0.98 -6.42 19.08
C ALA A 267 2.24 -5.62 19.40
N LEU A 268 3.35 -5.96 18.73
CA LEU A 268 4.65 -5.33 18.97
C LEU A 268 4.65 -3.84 18.64
N ARG A 269 3.89 -3.40 17.62
CA ARG A 269 3.67 -1.98 17.32
C ARG A 269 3.05 -1.17 18.45
N GLN A 270 2.39 -1.83 19.40
CA GLN A 270 1.80 -1.19 20.58
C GLN A 270 2.75 -1.18 21.77
N TRP A 271 3.92 -1.84 21.67
CA TRP A 271 4.89 -1.91 22.75
C TRP A 271 5.69 -0.62 22.87
N THR A 272 6.27 -0.42 24.05
CA THR A 272 7.19 0.67 24.34
C THR A 272 8.41 0.09 25.03
N PHE A 273 9.59 0.46 24.55
CA PHE A 273 10.89 0.01 25.02
C PHE A 273 11.62 1.13 25.74
N GLU A 274 12.63 0.79 26.52
CA GLU A 274 13.56 1.79 27.06
C GLU A 274 14.32 2.48 25.91
N PRO A 275 14.34 3.84 25.87
CA PRO A 275 15.09 4.57 24.87
C PRO A 275 16.58 4.25 24.92
N LEU A 276 17.20 4.03 23.75
CA LEU A 276 18.65 3.88 23.69
C LEU A 276 19.31 5.25 23.88
N VAL A 277 20.15 5.39 24.92
CA VAL A 277 20.87 6.63 25.22
C VAL A 277 22.35 6.49 24.84
N ARG A 278 22.84 7.37 23.97
CA ARG A 278 24.26 7.44 23.58
C ARG A 278 24.81 8.83 23.81
N LYS A 279 25.94 8.93 24.52
CA LYS A 279 26.56 10.22 24.90
C LYS A 279 25.56 11.18 25.55
N GLY A 280 24.68 10.64 26.40
CA GLY A 280 23.64 11.40 27.10
C GLY A 280 22.45 11.85 26.24
N LYS A 281 22.36 11.42 24.96
CA LYS A 281 21.25 11.75 24.06
C LYS A 281 20.51 10.48 23.62
N PRO A 282 19.16 10.47 23.67
CA PRO A 282 18.38 9.39 23.07
C PRO A 282 18.61 9.31 21.55
N VAL A 283 18.73 8.10 21.02
CA VAL A 283 18.95 7.83 19.60
C VAL A 283 18.04 6.69 19.11
N PRO A 284 17.62 6.67 17.84
CA PRO A 284 16.91 5.54 17.25
C PRO A 284 17.78 4.27 17.25
N ALA A 285 17.13 3.10 17.34
CA ALA A 285 17.80 1.82 17.40
C ALA A 285 17.01 0.73 16.68
N ALA A 286 17.71 -0.31 16.23
CA ALA A 286 17.09 -1.54 15.75
C ALA A 286 17.61 -2.75 16.52
N PHE A 287 16.75 -3.75 16.73
CA PHE A 287 17.12 -4.99 17.42
C PHE A 287 16.26 -6.16 16.91
N ARG A 288 16.66 -7.39 17.25
CA ARG A 288 15.86 -8.59 16.98
C ARG A 288 15.17 -9.07 18.25
N CYS A 289 13.95 -9.55 18.11
CA CYS A 289 13.21 -10.24 19.16
C CYS A 289 12.33 -11.33 18.56
N GLY A 290 11.88 -12.26 19.38
CA GLY A 290 10.94 -13.32 19.00
C GLY A 290 9.70 -13.30 19.87
N TRP A 291 8.57 -13.74 19.31
CA TRP A 291 7.37 -14.08 20.08
C TRP A 291 6.98 -15.53 19.82
N ASN A 292 6.87 -16.33 20.88
CA ASN A 292 6.47 -17.73 20.78
C ASN A 292 4.97 -17.92 21.03
N PHE A 293 4.25 -18.42 20.02
CA PHE A 293 2.87 -18.87 20.15
C PHE A 293 2.87 -20.34 20.59
N ASP A 294 2.73 -20.59 21.89
CA ASP A 294 2.63 -21.95 22.43
C ASP A 294 1.17 -22.46 22.37
N PRO A 295 0.86 -23.49 21.57
CA PRO A 295 -0.48 -24.06 21.50
C PRO A 295 -0.97 -24.68 22.83
N LYS A 296 -0.06 -25.01 23.75
CA LYS A 296 -0.34 -25.63 25.04
C LYS A 296 -0.47 -24.64 26.19
N ALA A 297 -0.05 -23.38 25.98
CA ALA A 297 -0.19 -22.35 26.99
C ALA A 297 -1.67 -22.05 27.26
N SER A 298 -2.04 -21.96 28.54
CA SER A 298 -3.35 -21.50 28.98
C SER A 298 -3.60 -20.10 28.43
N ALA A 299 -4.80 -19.85 27.88
CA ALA A 299 -5.19 -18.53 27.38
C ALA A 299 -5.02 -17.49 28.51
N SER A 300 -4.05 -16.59 28.37
CA SER A 300 -3.86 -15.49 29.31
C SER A 300 -5.08 -14.56 29.29
N GLU A 301 -5.36 -13.98 30.45
CA GLU A 301 -6.56 -13.21 30.79
C GLU A 301 -6.94 -12.11 29.78
N PRO A 302 -8.24 -11.81 29.66
CA PRO A 302 -8.76 -10.79 28.76
C PRO A 302 -8.08 -9.43 28.98
N ILE A 303 -7.86 -8.71 27.88
CA ILE A 303 -7.35 -7.34 27.91
C ILE A 303 -8.40 -6.49 28.64
N PRO A 304 -8.05 -5.80 29.75
CA PRO A 304 -9.00 -4.91 30.42
C PRO A 304 -9.42 -3.80 29.45
N ARG A 305 -10.70 -3.78 29.06
CA ARG A 305 -11.34 -2.61 28.46
C ARG A 305 -12.30 -2.04 29.49
N GLU A 306 -12.36 -0.71 29.60
CA GLU A 306 -13.42 -0.04 30.35
C GLU A 306 -14.76 -0.50 29.80
N THR A 307 -15.44 -1.34 30.57
CA THR A 307 -16.82 -1.74 30.34
C THR A 307 -17.67 -0.47 30.34
N LEU A 308 -18.16 -0.08 29.17
CA LEU A 308 -19.29 0.82 29.10
C LEU A 308 -20.48 0.06 29.69
N GLU A 309 -20.79 0.35 30.95
CA GLU A 309 -22.05 -0.07 31.53
C GLU A 309 -23.18 0.53 30.69
N VAL A 310 -23.97 -0.33 30.05
CA VAL A 310 -25.26 0.06 29.50
C VAL A 310 -26.32 -0.84 30.11
N ASP A 311 -27.12 -0.21 30.96
CA ASP A 311 -28.42 -0.66 31.43
C ASP A 311 -29.32 -1.09 30.25
N SER A 312 -29.81 -2.32 30.26
CA SER A 312 -31.26 -2.58 30.21
C SER A 312 -31.53 -4.08 30.08
N ALA A 313 -32.47 -4.58 30.89
CA ALA A 313 -33.07 -5.91 30.72
C ALA A 313 -33.57 -6.20 29.28
N ALA A 314 -33.69 -5.17 28.41
CA ALA A 314 -34.02 -5.33 27.01
C ALA A 314 -32.86 -5.95 26.20
N LEU A 315 -31.60 -5.56 26.42
CA LEU A 315 -30.45 -6.14 25.71
C LEU A 315 -30.25 -7.62 26.09
N SER A 316 -30.31 -7.95 27.38
CA SER A 316 -30.21 -9.36 27.82
C SER A 316 -31.29 -10.23 27.20
N ARG A 317 -32.55 -9.77 27.20
CA ARG A 317 -33.67 -10.48 26.54
C ARG A 317 -33.48 -10.61 25.03
N LEU A 318 -32.90 -9.59 24.38
CA LEU A 318 -32.61 -9.62 22.95
C LEU A 318 -31.51 -10.64 22.62
N LEU A 319 -30.44 -10.69 23.43
CA LEU A 319 -29.34 -11.65 23.29
C LEU A 319 -29.78 -13.09 23.59
N GLU A 320 -30.69 -13.28 24.55
CA GLU A 320 -31.31 -14.57 24.82
C GLU A 320 -32.11 -15.07 23.61
N ARG A 321 -32.99 -14.23 23.06
CA ARG A 321 -33.78 -14.54 21.85
C ARG A 321 -32.89 -14.77 20.63
N SER A 322 -31.82 -13.99 20.46
CA SER A 322 -30.89 -14.19 19.35
C SER A 322 -30.08 -15.47 19.51
N GLY A 323 -29.76 -15.87 20.74
CA GLY A 323 -29.19 -17.18 21.07
C GLY A 323 -30.13 -18.33 20.71
N GLU A 324 -31.40 -18.26 21.09
CA GLU A 324 -32.44 -19.22 20.67
C GLU A 324 -32.61 -19.25 19.15
N TYR A 325 -32.56 -18.07 18.51
CA TYR A 325 -32.59 -17.98 17.06
C TYR A 325 -31.36 -18.65 16.44
N CYS A 326 -30.16 -18.51 17.02
CA CYS A 326 -28.95 -19.17 16.57
C CYS A 326 -29.02 -20.70 16.76
N GLU A 327 -29.65 -21.18 17.82
CA GLU A 327 -29.95 -22.61 18.00
C GLU A 327 -30.94 -23.10 16.94
N LYS A 328 -32.00 -22.33 16.66
CA LYS A 328 -32.93 -22.63 15.55
C LYS A 328 -32.19 -22.62 14.23
N LEU A 329 -31.39 -21.61 13.93
CA LEU A 329 -30.57 -21.53 12.72
C LEU A 329 -29.63 -22.74 12.63
N SER A 330 -28.89 -23.09 13.69
CA SER A 330 -27.99 -24.25 13.77
C SER A 330 -28.73 -25.59 13.62
N SER A 331 -29.91 -25.73 14.22
CA SER A 331 -30.75 -26.93 14.19
C SER A 331 -31.57 -27.07 12.90
N ALA A 332 -31.95 -25.94 12.30
CA ALA A 332 -32.78 -25.79 11.10
C ALA A 332 -31.95 -25.50 9.85
N VAL A 333 -30.61 -25.61 9.89
CA VAL A 333 -29.84 -25.79 8.66
C VAL A 333 -30.18 -27.17 8.11
N PHE A 334 -31.35 -27.24 7.44
CA PHE A 334 -31.70 -28.30 6.53
C PHE A 334 -30.67 -28.31 5.43
N ASP A 335 -30.28 -29.50 5.00
CA ASP A 335 -29.41 -29.65 3.85
C ASP A 335 -30.06 -28.89 2.68
N PHE A 336 -29.35 -27.90 2.15
CA PHE A 336 -29.89 -27.05 1.10
C PHE A 336 -28.92 -26.93 -0.04
N VAL A 337 -29.50 -26.61 -1.19
CA VAL A 337 -28.78 -26.20 -2.37
C VAL A 337 -29.41 -24.92 -2.91
N CYS A 338 -28.60 -23.96 -3.34
CA CYS A 338 -29.08 -22.74 -3.97
C CYS A 338 -28.13 -22.29 -5.08
N ASP A 339 -28.63 -21.44 -5.97
CA ASP A 339 -27.84 -20.80 -7.00
C ASP A 339 -27.06 -19.65 -6.34
N GLU A 340 -25.73 -19.78 -6.24
CA GLU A 340 -24.84 -18.73 -5.72
C GLU A 340 -24.12 -18.04 -6.88
N THR A 341 -24.31 -16.72 -7.02
CA THR A 341 -23.54 -15.91 -7.95
C THR A 341 -22.47 -15.14 -7.21
N ILE A 342 -21.21 -15.37 -7.56
CA ILE A 342 -20.03 -14.71 -7.00
C ILE A 342 -19.49 -13.73 -8.04
N GLN A 343 -19.23 -12.50 -7.63
CA GLN A 343 -18.51 -11.49 -8.38
C GLN A 343 -17.39 -10.95 -7.49
N GLU A 344 -16.13 -11.17 -7.88
CA GLU A 344 -14.98 -10.68 -7.13
C GLU A 344 -14.08 -9.83 -8.03
N VAL A 345 -13.68 -8.68 -7.50
CA VAL A 345 -12.62 -7.83 -8.04
C VAL A 345 -11.49 -7.83 -7.02
N ARG A 346 -10.30 -8.24 -7.47
CA ARG A 346 -9.08 -8.23 -6.66
C ARG A 346 -8.08 -7.33 -7.33
N TYR A 347 -7.59 -6.37 -6.58
CA TYR A 347 -6.55 -5.46 -7.04
C TYR A 347 -5.21 -6.06 -6.64
N GLY A 348 -4.34 -6.25 -7.62
CA GLY A 348 -2.98 -6.70 -7.35
C GLY A 348 -2.18 -5.60 -6.67
N LEU A 349 -1.21 -5.98 -5.83
CA LEU A 349 -0.18 -5.04 -5.44
C LEU A 349 0.84 -4.91 -6.56
N LEU A 350 1.38 -3.70 -6.73
CA LEU A 350 2.62 -3.52 -7.44
C LEU A 350 3.68 -4.34 -6.71
N LYS A 351 4.19 -5.37 -7.38
CA LYS A 351 5.12 -6.34 -6.75
C LYS A 351 6.47 -5.71 -6.36
N ASN A 352 6.67 -4.42 -6.62
CA ASN A 352 7.89 -3.66 -6.38
C ASN A 352 7.57 -2.23 -5.88
N VAL A 353 7.20 -2.09 -4.60
CA VAL A 353 7.37 -0.80 -3.90
C VAL A 353 8.85 -0.66 -3.55
N ASN A 354 9.69 -0.35 -4.55
CA ASN A 354 11.08 0.12 -4.41
C ASN A 354 11.68 0.40 -5.79
N TRP A 355 11.63 1.66 -6.24
CA TRP A 355 12.47 2.13 -7.34
C TRP A 355 13.83 2.55 -6.74
N ILE A 356 14.89 1.79 -7.00
CA ILE A 356 16.26 2.20 -6.62
C ILE A 356 16.88 2.90 -7.82
N VAL A 357 17.10 4.21 -7.70
CA VAL A 357 17.88 4.99 -8.68
C VAL A 357 19.36 4.70 -8.43
N LEU A 358 20.00 3.94 -9.33
CA LEU A 358 21.46 3.74 -9.30
C LEU A 358 22.15 4.88 -10.05
N ALA A 359 22.67 5.85 -9.30
CA ALA A 359 23.50 6.90 -9.88
C ALA A 359 24.85 6.32 -10.36
N THR A 360 25.06 6.27 -11.68
CA THR A 360 26.41 6.05 -12.25
C THR A 360 26.96 7.39 -12.74
N GLY A 361 27.87 7.99 -11.96
CA GLY A 361 28.68 9.13 -12.38
C GLY A 361 30.15 8.72 -12.62
N PRO A 362 30.90 9.43 -13.46
CA PRO A 362 32.31 9.11 -13.72
C PRO A 362 33.14 9.30 -12.44
N LYS A 363 34.00 8.32 -12.13
CA LYS A 363 34.95 8.41 -11.00
C LYS A 363 35.82 9.67 -11.16
N PRO A 364 35.96 10.53 -10.14
CA PRO A 364 37.02 11.53 -10.15
C PRO A 364 38.37 10.80 -10.17
N LYS A 365 39.25 11.23 -11.07
CA LYS A 365 40.62 10.73 -11.20
C LYS A 365 41.35 10.95 -9.87
N GLN A 366 41.74 9.86 -9.20
CA GLN A 366 42.77 9.91 -8.17
C GLN A 366 44.11 10.15 -8.87
N THR A 367 44.63 11.37 -8.76
CA THR A 367 46.07 11.62 -8.89
C THR A 367 46.73 11.18 -7.59
N GLY A 368 47.76 10.32 -7.70
CA GLY A 368 48.48 9.71 -6.58
C GLY A 368 49.26 10.68 -5.69
N ALA A 369 50.03 10.26 -4.69
CA ALA A 369 50.53 8.93 -4.34
C ALA A 369 51.05 8.92 -2.89
N GLY A 370 51.36 7.72 -2.37
CA GLY A 370 52.26 7.45 -1.23
C GLY A 370 51.65 7.62 0.17
N SER A 371 51.39 6.56 0.95
CA SER A 371 52.31 5.61 1.63
C SER A 371 52.75 6.10 3.01
N TYR A 372 52.31 5.36 4.05
CA TYR A 372 52.99 5.15 5.35
C TYR A 372 54.35 4.45 5.06
N TYR A 373 55.52 4.68 5.67
CA TYR A 373 55.97 4.89 7.06
C TYR A 373 56.76 6.22 7.21
N ASP A 374 56.49 7.01 8.27
CA ASP A 374 57.28 7.17 9.53
C ASP A 374 58.58 8.00 9.28
N ILE A 375 59.02 9.01 10.03
CA ILE A 375 59.11 9.23 11.48
C ILE A 375 59.25 10.76 11.72
N SER A 376 58.95 11.18 12.95
CA SER A 376 59.59 12.30 13.70
C SER A 376 58.85 13.65 13.83
N GLU A 377 58.64 13.94 15.13
CA GLU A 377 58.83 15.22 15.81
C GLU A 377 57.79 16.36 15.72
N ARG A 378 57.35 16.75 16.94
CA ARG A 378 57.21 18.13 17.47
C ARG A 378 56.46 19.11 16.57
N THR A 379 55.37 19.76 16.98
CA THR A 379 55.23 20.62 18.17
C THR A 379 53.78 21.14 18.19
N LYS A 380 53.13 21.24 19.35
CA LYS A 380 52.04 22.23 19.61
C LYS A 380 52.68 23.66 19.58
N PRO A 381 51.96 24.81 19.58
CA PRO A 381 50.59 25.05 20.07
C PRO A 381 49.80 26.15 19.30
N SER A 382 48.68 26.59 19.91
CA SER A 382 48.08 27.94 19.86
C SER A 382 47.36 28.36 18.56
N GLU A 383 46.23 29.07 18.55
CA GLU A 383 45.37 29.70 19.56
C GLU A 383 44.17 30.31 18.83
N GLN A 384 43.00 30.36 19.51
CA GLN A 384 42.03 31.48 19.52
C GLN A 384 41.31 31.82 18.19
N MET A 385 40.08 32.33 18.13
CA MET A 385 39.10 32.80 19.11
C MET A 385 37.74 32.90 18.38
N GLU A 386 36.69 32.55 19.11
CA GLU A 386 35.41 33.26 19.26
C GLU A 386 34.72 33.94 18.06
N PHE A 387 33.46 33.56 17.84
CA PHE A 387 32.42 34.52 17.51
C PHE A 387 31.50 34.68 18.73
N SER A 388 31.51 35.90 19.26
CA SER A 388 30.64 36.41 20.31
C SER A 388 29.26 36.82 19.77
N ASP A 389 28.28 36.68 20.67
CA ASP A 389 26.92 37.20 20.64
C ASP A 389 26.74 38.62 20.07
N ALA A 390 25.66 38.81 19.33
CA ALA A 390 24.79 39.98 19.48
C ALA A 390 23.38 39.64 18.98
N SER A 391 22.53 39.37 19.95
CA SER A 391 21.12 39.05 19.89
C SER A 391 20.20 40.28 19.78
N GLN A 392 18.93 40.02 19.39
CA GLN A 392 17.69 40.79 19.64
C GLN A 392 17.39 41.95 18.67
N SER A 393 16.17 42.18 18.16
CA SER A 393 14.82 41.80 18.58
C SER A 393 13.79 42.07 17.46
N ARG A 394 12.78 41.20 17.26
CA ARG A 394 11.37 41.47 17.65
C ARG A 394 10.38 40.38 17.17
N TYR A 395 9.59 39.88 18.13
CA TYR A 395 8.14 39.55 18.14
C TYR A 395 7.49 39.18 16.80
N GLY A 396 6.73 38.10 16.61
CA GLY A 396 5.76 37.31 17.39
C GLY A 396 5.10 36.39 16.33
N ASP A 397 4.61 35.18 16.57
CA ASP A 397 3.67 34.76 17.60
C ASP A 397 3.87 33.28 17.94
N LEU A 398 3.76 33.00 19.23
CA LEU A 398 3.29 31.71 19.72
C LEU A 398 1.77 31.66 19.45
N VAL A 399 1.31 30.65 18.72
CA VAL A 399 -0.04 30.13 18.91
C VAL A 399 0.09 28.76 19.54
N GLN A 400 -0.20 28.75 20.84
CA GLN A 400 -0.42 27.58 21.65
C GLN A 400 -1.94 27.37 21.67
N ASP A 401 -2.48 26.46 20.85
CA ASP A 401 -3.74 25.80 21.19
C ASP A 401 -3.84 24.41 20.52
N ARG A 402 -4.05 23.41 21.38
CA ARG A 402 -4.52 22.03 21.14
C ARG A 402 -3.92 21.28 19.96
N GLY A 403 -2.91 20.48 20.31
CA GLY A 403 -2.09 19.71 19.38
C GLY A 403 -2.84 18.76 18.45
N GLN A 404 -2.49 18.84 17.17
CA GLN A 404 -2.14 17.72 16.31
C GLN A 404 -1.66 18.28 14.96
N VAL A 405 -0.34 18.24 14.74
CA VAL A 405 0.28 18.51 13.43
C VAL A 405 0.24 17.22 12.60
N ARG A 406 -0.38 17.23 11.42
CA ARG A 406 -0.41 16.09 10.47
C ARG A 406 0.53 16.36 9.28
N PRO A 407 1.39 15.42 8.83
CA PRO A 407 2.24 15.61 7.65
C PRO A 407 1.50 15.33 6.34
N LYS A 408 1.97 15.96 5.25
CA LYS A 408 1.46 15.84 3.87
C LYS A 408 2.26 14.73 3.15
N VAL A 409 1.59 13.66 2.72
CA VAL A 409 2.19 12.45 2.10
C VAL A 409 2.06 12.54 0.56
N GLU A 410 3.16 12.32 -0.17
CA GLU A 410 3.14 12.12 -1.64
C GLU A 410 2.65 10.71 -1.97
N ARG A 411 1.76 10.58 -2.97
CA ARG A 411 1.03 9.34 -3.30
C ARG A 411 1.98 8.21 -3.69
N LEU A 412 2.11 7.20 -2.84
CA LEU A 412 2.56 5.88 -3.24
C LEU A 412 1.37 5.17 -3.93
N GLN A 413 1.38 5.08 -5.26
CA GLN A 413 0.47 4.15 -5.94
C GLN A 413 0.98 2.74 -5.63
N ILE A 414 0.24 2.00 -4.81
CA ILE A 414 0.61 0.65 -4.33
C ILE A 414 -0.19 -0.44 -5.05
N MET A 415 -1.32 -0.08 -5.66
CA MET A 415 -2.16 -1.00 -6.43
C MET A 415 -1.79 -1.00 -7.90
N ASP A 416 -1.66 -2.20 -8.47
CA ASP A 416 -1.44 -2.44 -9.88
C ASP A 416 -2.79 -2.70 -10.57
N PRO A 417 -3.33 -1.72 -11.32
CA PRO A 417 -4.60 -1.89 -12.01
C PRO A 417 -4.54 -2.98 -13.10
N THR A 418 -3.37 -3.31 -13.65
CA THR A 418 -3.20 -4.38 -14.66
C THR A 418 -3.28 -5.78 -14.04
N GLN A 419 -2.93 -5.89 -12.76
CA GLN A 419 -3.15 -7.11 -11.98
C GLN A 419 -4.57 -7.18 -11.40
N THR A 420 -5.47 -6.28 -11.79
CA THR A 420 -6.87 -6.38 -11.37
C THR A 420 -7.49 -7.64 -11.97
N ARG A 421 -7.75 -8.62 -11.10
CA ARG A 421 -8.48 -9.84 -11.49
C ARG A 421 -9.95 -9.64 -11.24
N ARG A 422 -10.75 -9.93 -12.25
CA ARG A 422 -12.21 -9.99 -12.15
C ARG A 422 -12.64 -11.41 -12.40
N ASP A 423 -13.19 -12.03 -11.37
CA ASP A 423 -13.67 -13.39 -11.43
C ASP A 423 -15.17 -13.40 -11.14
N SER A 424 -15.88 -14.26 -11.88
CA SER A 424 -17.31 -14.44 -11.68
C SER A 424 -17.69 -15.89 -11.84
N PHE A 425 -18.50 -16.37 -10.90
CA PHE A 425 -18.94 -17.75 -10.82
C PHE A 425 -20.44 -17.80 -10.63
N LEU A 426 -21.09 -18.77 -11.27
CA LEU A 426 -22.40 -19.26 -10.89
C LEU A 426 -22.20 -20.67 -10.37
N CYS A 427 -22.55 -20.91 -9.11
CA CYS A 427 -22.35 -22.17 -8.42
C CYS A 427 -23.70 -22.76 -8.00
N ASP A 428 -23.77 -24.08 -8.00
CA ASP A 428 -24.72 -24.83 -7.17
C ASP A 428 -24.08 -24.92 -5.78
N TYR A 429 -24.48 -24.00 -4.90
CA TYR A 429 -23.97 -23.88 -3.55
C TYR A 429 -24.77 -24.78 -2.64
N MET A 430 -24.08 -25.75 -2.04
CA MET A 430 -24.66 -26.76 -1.19
C MET A 430 -24.06 -26.69 0.21
N PHE A 431 -24.93 -26.79 1.20
CA PHE A 431 -24.55 -26.90 2.59
C PHE A 431 -25.24 -28.14 3.17
N VAL A 432 -24.46 -29.10 3.65
CA VAL A 432 -24.95 -30.36 4.21
C VAL A 432 -24.36 -30.56 5.60
N ARG A 433 -25.18 -30.92 6.58
CA ARG A 433 -24.70 -31.23 7.91
C ARG A 433 -24.38 -32.72 8.02
N LYS A 434 -23.19 -33.05 8.53
CA LYS A 434 -22.79 -34.42 8.90
C LYS A 434 -23.03 -34.66 10.39
N ARG A 435 -23.04 -35.95 10.79
CA ARG A 435 -23.07 -36.35 12.21
C ARG A 435 -21.89 -35.72 12.97
N LEU A 436 -22.06 -35.50 14.29
CA LEU A 436 -21.10 -34.85 15.20
C LEU A 436 -20.91 -33.34 15.00
N GLY A 437 -21.84 -32.66 14.31
CA GLY A 437 -21.83 -31.20 14.21
C GLY A 437 -20.91 -30.64 13.12
N GLN A 438 -20.28 -31.49 12.31
CA GLN A 438 -19.51 -31.05 11.16
C GLN A 438 -20.45 -30.60 10.03
N ALA A 439 -20.18 -29.43 9.45
CA ALA A 439 -20.85 -28.99 8.23
C ALA A 439 -19.94 -29.23 7.03
N VAL A 440 -20.53 -29.59 5.89
CA VAL A 440 -19.85 -29.65 4.60
C VAL A 440 -20.47 -28.60 3.71
N GLU A 441 -19.62 -27.68 3.29
CA GLU A 441 -19.95 -26.67 2.31
C GLU A 441 -19.31 -27.07 0.98
N ARG A 442 -20.07 -27.00 -0.12
CA ARG A 442 -19.58 -27.36 -1.46
C ARG A 442 -20.17 -26.41 -2.50
N ARG A 443 -19.34 -25.97 -3.44
CA ARG A 443 -19.74 -25.09 -4.56
C ARG A 443 -19.42 -25.77 -5.88
N VAL A 444 -20.41 -26.35 -6.55
CA VAL A 444 -20.22 -26.94 -7.89
C VAL A 444 -20.35 -25.83 -8.92
N VAL A 445 -19.33 -25.59 -9.74
CA VAL A 445 -19.28 -24.47 -10.68
C VAL A 445 -20.11 -24.78 -11.91
N LEU A 446 -21.24 -24.08 -12.07
CA LEU A 446 -22.11 -24.18 -13.24
C LEU A 446 -21.62 -23.26 -14.38
N LYS A 447 -21.16 -22.05 -14.04
CA LYS A 447 -20.55 -21.11 -14.99
C LYS A 447 -19.35 -20.40 -14.39
N GLU A 448 -18.37 -20.12 -15.23
CA GLU A 448 -17.20 -19.30 -14.92
C GLU A 448 -17.05 -18.23 -16.00
N LYS A 449 -16.93 -16.97 -15.59
CA LYS A 449 -16.82 -15.82 -16.51
C LYS A 449 -17.95 -15.80 -17.55
N GLY A 450 -19.16 -16.17 -17.10
CA GLY A 450 -20.37 -16.26 -17.91
C GLY A 450 -20.50 -17.50 -18.79
N ARG A 451 -19.45 -18.32 -18.94
CA ARG A 451 -19.44 -19.52 -19.79
C ARG A 451 -19.78 -20.76 -18.97
N LYS A 452 -20.58 -21.67 -19.53
CA LYS A 452 -20.87 -22.97 -18.89
C LYS A 452 -19.59 -23.79 -18.79
N VAL A 453 -19.37 -24.41 -17.65
CA VAL A 453 -18.27 -25.35 -17.45
C VAL A 453 -18.68 -26.71 -18.03
N GLY A 454 -17.79 -27.33 -18.81
CA GLY A 454 -18.05 -28.64 -19.43
C GLY A 454 -17.96 -29.81 -18.45
N ASP A 455 -17.08 -29.68 -17.46
CA ASP A 455 -16.96 -30.60 -16.33
C ASP A 455 -18.04 -30.32 -15.28
N ARG A 456 -18.91 -31.29 -15.04
CA ARG A 456 -20.05 -31.18 -14.11
C ARG A 456 -19.63 -31.35 -12.65
N ASP A 457 -18.43 -31.83 -12.39
CA ASP A 457 -17.92 -32.08 -11.04
C ASP A 457 -16.93 -31.00 -10.57
N LYS A 458 -16.65 -29.99 -11.41
CA LYS A 458 -15.76 -28.87 -11.05
C LYS A 458 -16.26 -28.17 -9.79
N VAL A 459 -15.47 -28.21 -8.72
CA VAL A 459 -15.75 -27.52 -7.45
C VAL A 459 -14.92 -26.24 -7.35
N LEU A 460 -15.52 -25.18 -6.79
CA LEU A 460 -14.80 -23.98 -6.38
C LEU A 460 -14.22 -24.18 -4.97
N ASP A 461 -12.96 -24.64 -4.92
CA ASP A 461 -12.26 -25.03 -3.68
C ASP A 461 -11.28 -23.96 -3.16
N ASP A 462 -11.48 -22.69 -3.56
CA ASP A 462 -10.69 -21.59 -3.00
C ASP A 462 -11.17 -21.33 -1.56
N LYS A 463 -10.25 -21.56 -0.60
CA LYS A 463 -10.51 -21.43 0.85
C LYS A 463 -11.10 -20.08 1.24
N ARG A 464 -10.83 -19.04 0.45
CA ARG A 464 -11.42 -17.71 0.60
C ARG A 464 -12.93 -17.74 0.70
N PHE A 465 -13.59 -18.54 -0.14
CA PHE A 465 -15.05 -18.60 -0.17
C PHE A 465 -15.61 -19.38 1.01
N SER A 466 -14.92 -20.43 1.46
CA SER A 466 -15.31 -21.18 2.65
C SER A 466 -15.13 -20.39 3.95
N GLY A 467 -14.10 -19.52 4.03
CA GLY A 467 -13.86 -18.67 5.19
C GLY A 467 -14.93 -17.60 5.42
N LEU A 468 -15.81 -17.35 4.45
CA LEU A 468 -16.84 -16.31 4.46
C LEU A 468 -18.26 -16.85 4.72
N SER A 469 -18.38 -18.05 5.31
CA SER A 469 -19.68 -18.73 5.44
C SER A 469 -20.77 -17.82 6.03
N ALA A 470 -21.70 -17.38 5.18
CA ALA A 470 -22.71 -16.40 5.54
C ALA A 470 -23.71 -16.91 6.58
N LEU A 471 -23.86 -18.23 6.70
CA LEU A 471 -24.68 -18.83 7.74
C LEU A 471 -23.94 -18.92 9.06
N LEU A 472 -22.67 -19.33 9.05
CA LEU A 472 -21.91 -19.61 10.27
C LEU A 472 -21.36 -18.34 10.94
N SER A 473 -21.10 -17.28 10.17
CA SER A 473 -20.52 -16.03 10.67
C SER A 473 -21.23 -15.44 11.90
N PRO A 474 -22.58 -15.26 11.92
CA PRO A 474 -23.25 -14.75 13.12
C PRO A 474 -23.27 -15.71 14.30
N LEU A 475 -23.26 -17.04 14.07
CA LEU A 475 -23.24 -18.02 15.16
C LEU A 475 -21.96 -17.90 15.97
N ARG A 476 -20.84 -17.55 15.33
CA ARG A 476 -19.55 -17.32 15.99
C ARG A 476 -19.59 -16.19 17.03
N ILE A 477 -20.63 -15.36 17.02
CA ILE A 477 -20.79 -14.21 17.90
C ILE A 477 -22.00 -14.39 18.83
N LEU A 478 -23.15 -14.76 18.28
CA LEU A 478 -24.44 -14.76 18.97
C LEU A 478 -24.89 -16.13 19.48
N ALA A 479 -24.22 -17.23 19.13
CA ALA A 479 -24.52 -18.51 19.75
C ALA A 479 -24.26 -18.42 21.27
N ARG A 480 -25.07 -19.11 22.07
CA ARG A 480 -25.07 -18.95 23.54
C ARG A 480 -23.69 -19.19 24.16
N ASP A 481 -22.95 -20.17 23.65
CA ASP A 481 -21.60 -20.53 24.07
C ASP A 481 -20.52 -19.52 23.61
N GLN A 482 -20.84 -18.64 22.67
CA GLN A 482 -19.95 -17.60 22.17
C GLN A 482 -20.18 -16.24 22.84
N GLN A 483 -21.42 -15.92 23.23
CA GLN A 483 -21.77 -14.60 23.78
C GLN A 483 -20.89 -14.18 24.96
N GLY A 484 -20.48 -15.12 25.83
CA GLY A 484 -19.62 -14.82 26.98
C GLY A 484 -18.24 -14.25 26.62
N LYS A 485 -17.79 -14.42 25.36
CA LYS A 485 -16.50 -13.95 24.84
C LYS A 485 -16.52 -12.52 24.32
N TYR A 486 -17.71 -11.92 24.19
CA TYR A 486 -17.89 -10.59 23.63
C TYR A 486 -18.52 -9.64 24.66
N ASP A 487 -18.16 -8.37 24.53
CA ASP A 487 -18.89 -7.26 25.12
C ASP A 487 -19.91 -6.75 24.10
N PHE A 488 -21.18 -6.68 24.49
CA PHE A 488 -22.29 -6.26 23.64
C PHE A 488 -22.85 -4.91 24.08
N ALA A 489 -23.23 -4.09 23.11
CA ALA A 489 -23.94 -2.84 23.36
C ALA A 489 -24.95 -2.55 22.25
N VAL A 490 -26.10 -1.98 22.59
CA VAL A 490 -26.99 -1.40 21.57
C VAL A 490 -26.38 -0.08 21.11
N VAL A 491 -25.93 -0.04 19.86
CA VAL A 491 -25.27 1.14 19.26
C VAL A 491 -26.22 1.99 18.43
N GLY A 492 -27.46 1.52 18.23
CA GLY A 492 -28.49 2.29 17.55
C GLY A 492 -29.75 1.49 17.22
N GLU A 493 -30.65 2.12 16.48
CA GLU A 493 -31.86 1.50 15.93
C GLU A 493 -31.94 1.74 14.42
N ASP A 494 -32.51 0.79 13.69
CA ASP A 494 -32.62 0.87 12.24
C ASP A 494 -33.88 0.13 11.75
N LYS A 495 -34.17 0.20 10.44
CA LYS A 495 -35.19 -0.59 9.76
C LYS A 495 -34.57 -1.35 8.60
N VAL A 496 -34.42 -2.66 8.76
CA VAL A 496 -33.94 -3.55 7.70
C VAL A 496 -35.15 -4.24 7.07
N GLN A 497 -35.37 -4.04 5.76
CA GLN A 497 -36.49 -4.65 5.04
C GLN A 497 -37.86 -4.38 5.70
N LYS A 498 -38.08 -3.14 6.16
CA LYS A 498 -39.28 -2.70 6.91
C LYS A 498 -39.45 -3.33 8.30
N LYS A 499 -38.62 -4.29 8.70
CA LYS A 499 -38.58 -4.84 10.07
C LYS A 499 -37.77 -3.91 10.97
N LYS A 500 -38.31 -3.54 12.13
CA LYS A 500 -37.60 -2.72 13.13
C LYS A 500 -36.45 -3.54 13.73
N ALA A 501 -35.27 -2.94 13.81
CA ALA A 501 -34.07 -3.59 14.31
C ALA A 501 -33.37 -2.77 15.39
N PHE A 502 -32.80 -3.45 16.37
CA PHE A 502 -31.70 -2.91 17.16
C PHE A 502 -30.39 -3.20 16.44
N VAL A 503 -29.49 -2.22 16.41
CA VAL A 503 -28.12 -2.41 15.96
C VAL A 503 -27.28 -2.71 17.19
N VAL A 504 -26.81 -3.94 17.30
CA VAL A 504 -26.01 -4.42 18.43
C VAL A 504 -24.55 -4.50 17.99
N GLY A 505 -23.68 -3.72 18.66
CA GLY A 505 -22.24 -3.85 18.55
C GLY A 505 -21.74 -5.02 19.41
N ALA A 506 -20.75 -5.75 18.91
CA ALA A 506 -20.09 -6.84 19.61
C ALA A 506 -18.57 -6.70 19.45
N VAL A 507 -17.84 -6.78 20.56
CA VAL A 507 -16.38 -6.65 20.58
C VAL A 507 -15.79 -7.78 21.42
N PRO A 508 -14.82 -8.57 20.91
CA PRO A 508 -14.22 -9.64 21.70
C PRO A 508 -13.47 -9.11 22.93
N LYS A 509 -13.65 -9.76 24.07
CA LYS A 509 -12.95 -9.46 25.33
C LYS A 509 -11.44 -9.71 25.24
N SER A 510 -11.04 -10.66 24.40
CA SER A 510 -9.64 -10.94 24.05
C SER A 510 -9.03 -9.92 23.09
N GLY A 511 -9.85 -9.05 22.48
CA GLY A 511 -9.47 -8.16 21.39
C GLY A 511 -9.56 -8.81 19.99
N ASP A 512 -9.54 -10.14 19.90
CA ASP A 512 -9.80 -10.90 18.67
C ASP A 512 -10.31 -12.32 19.01
N GLU A 513 -11.40 -12.73 18.38
CA GLU A 513 -11.95 -14.08 18.50
C GLU A 513 -12.01 -14.75 17.11
N ASP A 514 -11.06 -15.66 16.87
CA ASP A 514 -10.91 -16.40 15.61
C ASP A 514 -10.88 -15.50 14.35
N GLY A 515 -10.21 -14.33 14.46
CA GLY A 515 -10.09 -13.35 13.39
C GLY A 515 -11.18 -12.28 13.37
N ILE A 516 -12.12 -12.28 14.33
CA ILE A 516 -13.15 -11.23 14.49
C ILE A 516 -12.62 -10.15 15.43
N TRP A 517 -12.56 -8.89 14.99
CA TRP A 517 -12.16 -7.75 15.80
C TRP A 517 -13.34 -6.95 16.36
N SER A 518 -14.39 -6.84 15.56
CA SER A 518 -15.65 -6.20 15.96
C SER A 518 -16.79 -6.68 15.06
N ALA A 519 -18.03 -6.48 15.50
CA ALA A 519 -19.19 -6.70 14.66
C ALA A 519 -20.33 -5.74 14.99
N ARG A 520 -21.19 -5.50 14.00
CA ARG A 520 -22.48 -4.84 14.13
C ARG A 520 -23.56 -5.77 13.59
N ILE A 521 -24.58 -6.03 14.40
CA ILE A 521 -25.62 -7.00 14.07
C ILE A 521 -26.98 -6.35 14.23
N TRP A 522 -27.77 -6.40 13.16
CA TRP A 522 -29.14 -5.90 13.14
C TRP A 522 -30.07 -7.02 13.54
N LEU A 523 -30.57 -6.95 14.77
CA LEU A 523 -31.49 -7.92 15.33
C LEU A 523 -32.90 -7.37 15.30
N ASN A 524 -33.84 -8.15 14.78
CA ASN A 524 -35.27 -7.81 14.87
C ASN A 524 -35.63 -7.58 16.34
N LYS A 525 -36.23 -6.43 16.65
CA LYS A 525 -36.52 -6.01 18.03
C LYS A 525 -37.45 -6.99 18.77
N GLU A 526 -38.35 -7.64 18.04
CA GLU A 526 -39.36 -8.52 18.61
C GLU A 526 -38.86 -9.95 18.67
N THR A 527 -38.31 -10.46 17.57
CA THR A 527 -38.00 -11.90 17.42
C THR A 527 -36.56 -12.27 17.73
N GLY A 528 -35.64 -11.30 17.80
CA GLY A 528 -34.20 -11.57 17.89
C GLY A 528 -33.59 -12.16 16.60
N GLN A 529 -34.37 -12.26 15.52
CA GLN A 529 -33.89 -12.75 14.22
C GLN A 529 -32.76 -11.86 13.69
N ILE A 530 -31.71 -12.48 13.15
CA ILE A 530 -30.61 -11.78 12.51
C ILE A 530 -31.08 -11.32 11.12
N LEU A 531 -31.13 -10.01 10.90
CA LEU A 531 -31.55 -9.41 9.62
C LEU A 531 -30.35 -9.02 8.75
N LYS A 532 -29.28 -8.56 9.39
CA LYS A 532 -28.01 -8.17 8.77
C LYS A 532 -26.90 -8.34 9.80
N CYS A 533 -25.72 -8.77 9.36
CA CYS A 533 -24.53 -8.90 10.18
C CYS A 533 -23.37 -8.27 9.42
N GLU A 534 -22.61 -7.41 10.08
CA GLU A 534 -21.39 -6.80 9.56
C GLU A 534 -20.25 -7.13 10.52
N ILE A 535 -19.19 -7.73 10.01
CA ILE A 535 -18.05 -8.21 10.80
C ILE A 535 -16.80 -7.52 10.28
N GLU A 536 -16.05 -6.94 11.20
CA GLU A 536 -14.71 -6.42 10.96
C GLU A 536 -13.68 -7.42 11.47
N GLY A 537 -12.74 -7.79 10.61
CA GLY A 537 -11.69 -8.75 10.94
C GLY A 537 -11.33 -9.65 9.76
N VAL A 538 -10.16 -10.27 9.84
CA VAL A 538 -9.62 -11.10 8.75
C VAL A 538 -9.84 -12.58 9.07
N PRO A 539 -10.50 -13.36 8.20
CA PRO A 539 -10.63 -14.80 8.38
C PRO A 539 -9.26 -15.49 8.50
N LEU A 540 -9.21 -16.60 9.24
CA LEU A 540 -7.96 -17.32 9.50
C LEU A 540 -7.40 -18.07 8.28
N ASP A 541 -8.24 -18.36 7.29
CA ASP A 541 -7.88 -19.09 6.07
C ASP A 541 -8.37 -18.33 4.82
N GLY A 542 -7.63 -18.45 3.71
CA GLY A 542 -8.07 -17.97 2.38
C GLY A 542 -7.75 -16.49 2.06
N TYR A 543 -7.12 -15.78 2.99
CA TYR A 543 -6.73 -14.37 2.88
C TYR A 543 -5.26 -14.14 3.25
N ASP A 544 -4.43 -15.15 3.02
CA ASP A 544 -3.00 -15.12 3.31
C ASP A 544 -2.30 -13.97 2.57
N ASP A 545 -2.68 -13.73 1.31
CA ASP A 545 -2.22 -12.60 0.50
C ASP A 545 -2.46 -11.26 1.19
N VAL A 546 -3.64 -11.07 1.79
CA VAL A 546 -3.99 -9.84 2.51
C VAL A 546 -3.13 -9.66 3.76
N LEU A 547 -2.89 -10.75 4.50
CA LEU A 547 -2.10 -10.75 5.74
C LEU A 547 -0.61 -10.53 5.47
N GLU A 548 -0.07 -11.19 4.44
CA GLU A 548 1.32 -11.01 3.97
C GLU A 548 1.57 -9.57 3.51
N ASP A 549 0.68 -9.04 2.64
CA ASP A 549 0.72 -7.66 2.19
C ASP A 549 0.71 -6.70 3.41
N SER A 550 -0.11 -7.00 4.42
CA SER A 550 -0.22 -6.18 5.64
C SER A 550 1.06 -6.17 6.46
N VAL A 551 1.77 -7.30 6.52
CA VAL A 551 3.08 -7.40 7.18
C VAL A 551 4.13 -6.60 6.41
N ILE A 552 4.20 -6.78 5.09
CA ILE A 552 5.17 -6.11 4.20
C ILE A 552 5.01 -4.59 4.25
N LEU A 553 3.76 -4.12 4.12
CA LEU A 553 3.42 -2.70 4.10
C LEU A 553 3.38 -2.09 5.51
N ASN A 554 3.48 -2.93 6.55
CA ASN A 554 3.35 -2.53 7.95
C ASN A 554 2.04 -1.77 8.21
N ILE A 555 0.91 -2.34 7.79
CA ILE A 555 -0.43 -1.75 7.92
C ILE A 555 -1.40 -2.66 8.66
N ARG A 556 -2.54 -2.11 9.06
CA ARG A 556 -3.71 -2.87 9.51
C ARG A 556 -4.79 -2.75 8.43
N PRO A 557 -5.18 -3.81 7.73
CA PRO A 557 -6.18 -3.72 6.67
C PRO A 557 -7.56 -3.45 7.28
N SER A 558 -8.38 -2.69 6.57
CA SER A 558 -9.82 -2.62 6.82
C SER A 558 -10.47 -3.80 6.11
N PHE A 559 -10.94 -4.79 6.87
CA PHE A 559 -11.59 -5.98 6.32
C PHE A 559 -13.01 -6.04 6.87
N ILE A 560 -14.00 -5.81 6.02
CA ILE A 560 -15.41 -5.77 6.40
C ILE A 560 -16.17 -6.79 5.56
N VAL A 561 -16.85 -7.71 6.24
CA VAL A 561 -17.80 -8.64 5.65
C VAL A 561 -19.21 -8.23 6.07
N THR A 562 -20.13 -8.14 5.12
CA THR A 562 -21.53 -7.85 5.39
C THR A 562 -22.42 -8.95 4.83
N HIS A 563 -23.18 -9.60 5.70
CA HIS A 563 -24.21 -10.58 5.35
C HIS A 563 -25.60 -9.97 5.52
N GLU A 564 -26.47 -10.12 4.54
CA GLU A 564 -27.89 -9.74 4.58
C GLU A 564 -28.77 -10.98 4.46
N TYR A 565 -29.77 -11.10 5.33
CA TYR A 565 -30.66 -12.27 5.40
C TYR A 565 -32.09 -11.87 5.01
N ARG A 566 -32.70 -12.62 4.09
CA ARG A 566 -34.05 -12.29 3.57
C ARG A 566 -34.94 -13.50 3.35
N VAL A 567 -34.35 -14.64 2.99
CA VAL A 567 -35.10 -15.82 2.55
C VAL A 567 -35.59 -16.56 3.78
N GLU A 568 -36.89 -16.47 4.07
CA GLU A 568 -37.46 -17.09 5.27
C GLU A 568 -37.90 -18.53 5.01
N LYS A 569 -37.47 -19.46 5.87
CA LYS A 569 -37.91 -20.86 5.90
C LYS A 569 -38.05 -21.29 7.35
N ASN A 570 -39.24 -21.75 7.74
CA ASN A 570 -39.54 -22.22 9.09
C ASN A 570 -39.12 -21.23 10.21
N GLY A 571 -39.32 -19.92 9.98
CA GLY A 571 -38.97 -18.87 10.94
C GLY A 571 -37.47 -18.50 10.99
N VAL A 572 -36.66 -19.08 10.11
CA VAL A 572 -35.22 -18.81 9.98
C VAL A 572 -34.95 -18.05 8.68
N LEU A 573 -34.11 -17.02 8.76
CA LEU A 573 -33.70 -16.22 7.60
C LEU A 573 -32.36 -16.70 7.05
N PHE A 574 -32.36 -17.07 5.78
CA PHE A 574 -31.18 -17.49 5.02
C PHE A 574 -30.55 -16.30 4.30
N PRO A 575 -29.22 -16.37 4.05
CA PRO A 575 -28.49 -15.34 3.33
C PRO A 575 -29.12 -15.04 1.97
N TYR A 576 -29.20 -13.76 1.66
CA TYR A 576 -29.56 -13.29 0.33
C TYR A 576 -28.36 -12.67 -0.37
N ARG A 577 -27.51 -11.98 0.41
CA ARG A 577 -26.33 -11.31 -0.11
C ARG A 577 -25.20 -11.36 0.89
N THR A 578 -23.98 -11.53 0.41
CA THR A 578 -22.76 -11.24 1.16
C THR A 578 -21.91 -10.27 0.37
N SER A 579 -21.36 -9.26 1.03
CA SER A 579 -20.39 -8.34 0.45
C SER A 579 -19.11 -8.38 1.28
N VAL A 580 -17.96 -8.41 0.61
CA VAL A 580 -16.65 -8.33 1.26
C VAL A 580 -15.94 -7.11 0.73
N LYS A 581 -15.45 -6.28 1.63
CA LYS A 581 -14.69 -5.08 1.34
C LYS A 581 -13.38 -5.16 2.11
N VAL A 582 -12.28 -5.30 1.39
CA VAL A 582 -10.92 -5.23 1.96
C VAL A 582 -10.27 -3.97 1.42
N GLU A 583 -9.77 -3.13 2.31
CA GLU A 583 -9.08 -1.89 1.96
C GLU A 583 -7.77 -1.74 2.75
N TYR A 584 -6.80 -1.10 2.14
CA TYR A 584 -5.52 -0.77 2.77
C TYR A 584 -5.49 0.71 3.17
N PRO A 585 -5.49 1.01 4.48
CA PRO A 585 -5.51 2.39 4.96
C PRO A 585 -4.10 2.99 5.00
N GLY A 586 -3.99 4.29 4.72
CA GLY A 586 -2.75 5.06 4.94
C GLY A 586 -1.59 4.66 4.03
N VAL A 587 -1.91 3.93 2.96
CA VAL A 587 -1.01 3.45 1.92
C VAL A 587 -0.85 4.52 0.82
N ASP A 588 -1.87 5.36 0.64
CA ASP A 588 -1.78 6.66 -0.03
C ASP A 588 -2.15 7.81 0.92
N SER A 589 -1.98 9.04 0.45
CA SER A 589 -2.32 10.25 1.20
C SER A 589 -3.80 10.65 1.16
N LEU A 590 -4.68 9.85 0.54
CA LEU A 590 -6.11 10.16 0.36
C LEU A 590 -7.06 9.21 1.08
N GLY A 591 -6.57 8.12 1.68
CA GLY A 591 -7.37 7.31 2.58
C GLY A 591 -7.14 5.81 2.39
N SER A 592 -8.24 5.07 2.34
CA SER A 592 -8.23 3.62 2.20
C SER A 592 -8.39 3.23 0.73
N ILE A 593 -7.51 2.35 0.23
CA ILE A 593 -7.56 1.87 -1.15
C ILE A 593 -8.18 0.47 -1.19
N PRO A 594 -9.13 0.18 -2.10
CA PRO A 594 -9.72 -1.16 -2.19
C PRO A 594 -8.71 -2.20 -2.68
N LYS A 595 -8.57 -3.29 -1.91
CA LYS A 595 -7.80 -4.48 -2.23
C LYS A 595 -8.67 -5.60 -2.81
N ILE A 596 -9.81 -5.87 -2.17
CA ILE A 596 -10.77 -6.88 -2.62
C ILE A 596 -12.18 -6.33 -2.46
N LEU A 597 -12.98 -6.48 -3.51
CA LEU A 597 -14.41 -6.22 -3.50
C LEU A 597 -15.11 -7.48 -3.99
N SER A 598 -15.83 -8.16 -3.10
CA SER A 598 -16.63 -9.34 -3.46
C SER A 598 -18.10 -9.12 -3.20
N ARG A 599 -18.94 -9.71 -4.05
CA ARG A 599 -20.38 -9.81 -3.88
C ARG A 599 -20.86 -11.21 -4.20
N PHE A 600 -21.60 -11.79 -3.26
CA PHE A 600 -22.25 -13.08 -3.36
C PHE A 600 -23.75 -12.84 -3.30
N THR A 601 -24.51 -13.44 -4.20
CA THR A 601 -25.98 -13.40 -4.19
C THR A 601 -26.49 -14.83 -4.22
N TYR A 602 -27.45 -15.12 -3.36
CA TYR A 602 -28.00 -16.47 -3.18
C TYR A 602 -29.47 -16.49 -3.60
N GLU A 603 -29.81 -17.35 -4.55
CA GLU A 603 -31.13 -17.43 -5.16
C GLU A 603 -31.61 -18.88 -5.30
N LYS A 604 -32.91 -19.08 -5.52
CA LYS A 604 -33.51 -20.39 -5.81
C LYS A 604 -33.15 -21.50 -4.80
N TYR A 605 -33.24 -21.19 -3.51
CA TYR A 605 -33.06 -22.16 -2.44
C TYR A 605 -33.99 -23.39 -2.60
N ARG A 606 -33.39 -24.57 -2.49
CA ARG A 606 -34.05 -25.87 -2.43
C ARG A 606 -33.59 -26.57 -1.16
N PHE A 607 -34.54 -26.90 -0.29
CA PHE A 607 -34.27 -27.54 1.00
C PHE A 607 -34.62 -29.03 0.92
N PHE A 608 -33.81 -29.88 1.53
CA PHE A 608 -33.98 -31.33 1.56
C PHE A 608 -33.53 -31.91 2.91
N ILE A 609 -33.76 -33.22 3.08
CA ILE A 609 -33.35 -33.99 4.27
C ILE A 609 -32.45 -35.11 3.76
N VAL A 610 -31.21 -35.19 4.24
CA VAL A 610 -30.33 -36.33 3.93
C VAL A 610 -30.50 -37.43 4.98
N GLU A 611 -31.15 -38.52 4.60
CA GLU A 611 -31.10 -39.78 5.35
C GLU A 611 -29.77 -40.48 5.03
N THR A 612 -28.81 -40.42 5.96
CA THR A 612 -27.53 -41.15 5.79
C THR A 612 -27.73 -42.62 6.17
N GLU A 613 -28.03 -43.49 5.19
CA GLU A 613 -27.95 -44.94 5.35
C GLU A 613 -26.49 -45.41 5.40
N TYR A 614 -26.19 -46.24 6.41
CA TYR A 614 -24.87 -46.81 6.65
C TYR A 614 -24.65 -48.05 5.78
N ARG A 615 -23.80 -47.96 4.76
CA ARG A 615 -23.12 -49.14 4.21
C ARG A 615 -21.80 -49.34 4.95
N SER A 616 -21.82 -50.18 5.98
CA SER A 616 -20.59 -50.84 6.44
C SER A 616 -20.11 -51.74 5.31
N SER A 617 -18.99 -51.38 4.70
CA SER A 617 -18.13 -52.35 4.01
C SER A 617 -17.40 -53.13 5.10
N LYS A 618 -17.72 -54.42 5.21
CA LYS A 618 -16.91 -55.42 5.92
C LYS A 618 -15.57 -55.64 5.23
#